data_AF-A0A3B8RU75-F1
#
_entry.id   AF-A0A3B8RU75-F1
#
_cell.length_a   1.000
_cell.length_b   1.000
_cell.length_c   1.000
_cell.angle_alpha   90.00
_cell.angle_beta   90.00
_cell.angle_gamma   90.00
#
_symmetry.space_group_name_H-M   'P 1'
#
loop_
_entity.id
_entity.type
_entity.pdbx_description
1 polymer ?
#
loop_
_entity_poly.entity_id
_entity_poly.type
_entity_poly.pdbx_seq_one_letter_code
_entity_poly.pdbx_strand_id
1 'polypeptide(L)'
;MSHSKELLNDKNSRSNDLSIFTRNHYINLISCILIWLSGSIFIIKLFEKPAVELILYTVIFPAIIILIERTEKHYKVRLTKNALFLIVLIAAAAAIVLYRLNYIDYPPIAGFLILCLIIFYHAQNVKMSLIQLTVIIFSPVLYSELISFSGLFALSVLTALSIFISDRFLQSIKFDWKFFLVAFLFGVTLSTHLITGCVYLVYLLYAFRNNFSRGFIFILFMLVIYAAVTFLANEGYIAVQVSHAHLLGLIPVWVKILLLILTFYIGWIAADFQEVLFSSGVILFLTFIVSLVFKISQIGWSRNEIDFSLAIIAIPFLVLSIKEYKVDRFLGKVLN
;
A
#
# COMPACT_ATOMS: atom_id res chain seq x y z
N MET A 1 -36.28 -28.87 -17.47
CA MET A 1 -35.68 -28.51 -16.15
C MET A 1 -34.15 -28.34 -16.19
N SER A 2 -33.40 -28.94 -17.12
CA SER A 2 -31.95 -28.69 -17.25
C SER A 2 -31.63 -27.32 -17.87
N HIS A 3 -32.39 -26.91 -18.89
CA HIS A 3 -32.14 -25.67 -19.62
C HIS A 3 -32.36 -24.39 -18.80
N SER A 4 -33.32 -24.39 -17.86
CA SER A 4 -33.55 -23.26 -16.96
C SER A 4 -32.44 -23.13 -15.90
N LYS A 5 -31.85 -24.24 -15.46
CA LYS A 5 -30.69 -24.24 -14.55
C LYS A 5 -29.43 -23.72 -15.23
N GLU A 6 -29.20 -24.05 -16.50
CA GLU A 6 -28.08 -23.50 -17.28
C GLU A 6 -28.23 -21.99 -17.53
N LEU A 7 -29.43 -21.51 -17.88
CA LEU A 7 -29.69 -20.08 -18.07
C LEU A 7 -29.55 -19.27 -16.77
N LEU A 8 -29.96 -19.85 -15.63
CA LEU A 8 -29.76 -19.24 -14.31
C LEU A 8 -28.28 -19.24 -13.91
N ASN A 9 -27.54 -20.31 -14.18
CA ASN A 9 -26.10 -20.36 -13.95
C ASN A 9 -25.33 -19.36 -14.82
N ASP A 10 -25.72 -19.19 -16.09
CA ASP A 10 -25.07 -18.24 -17.00
C ASP A 10 -25.43 -16.78 -16.66
N LYS A 11 -26.64 -16.51 -16.14
CA LYS A 11 -26.97 -15.18 -15.59
C LYS A 11 -26.20 -14.87 -14.31
N ASN A 12 -26.08 -15.84 -13.39
CA ASN A 12 -25.36 -15.65 -12.13
C ASN A 12 -23.84 -15.57 -12.32
N SER A 13 -23.27 -16.29 -13.29
CA SER A 13 -21.85 -16.16 -13.62
C SER A 13 -21.56 -14.78 -14.22
N ARG A 14 -22.41 -14.30 -15.16
CA ARG A 14 -22.26 -12.98 -15.77
C ARG A 14 -22.44 -11.83 -14.78
N SER A 15 -23.37 -11.92 -13.83
CA SER A 15 -23.56 -10.88 -12.82
C SER A 15 -22.39 -10.80 -11.83
N ASN A 16 -21.82 -11.94 -11.44
CA ASN A 16 -20.63 -11.99 -10.59
C ASN A 16 -19.38 -11.48 -11.32
N ASP A 17 -19.19 -11.80 -12.60
CA ASP A 17 -18.09 -11.26 -13.40
C ASP A 17 -18.20 -9.73 -13.55
N LEU A 18 -19.41 -9.20 -13.72
CA LEU A 18 -19.67 -7.76 -13.85
C LEU A 18 -19.40 -7.02 -12.53
N SER A 19 -19.79 -7.60 -11.38
CA SER A 19 -19.59 -6.99 -10.06
C SER A 19 -18.11 -6.98 -9.65
N ILE A 20 -17.36 -8.04 -9.95
CA ILE A 20 -15.91 -8.09 -9.75
C ILE A 20 -15.20 -7.08 -10.65
N PHE A 21 -15.66 -6.93 -11.90
CA PHE A 21 -15.12 -5.98 -12.85
C PHE A 21 -15.27 -4.52 -12.39
N THR A 22 -16.49 -4.09 -12.06
CA THR A 22 -16.74 -2.71 -11.60
C THR A 22 -15.97 -2.43 -10.32
N ARG A 23 -15.93 -3.38 -9.39
CA ARG A 23 -15.19 -3.24 -8.12
C ARG A 23 -13.70 -3.00 -8.33
N ASN A 24 -13.03 -3.81 -9.15
CA ASN A 24 -11.59 -3.65 -9.39
C ASN A 24 -11.27 -2.33 -10.09
N HIS A 25 -12.14 -1.88 -11.00
CA HIS A 25 -12.00 -0.58 -11.65
C HIS A 25 -12.07 0.59 -10.64
N TYR A 26 -13.04 0.57 -9.72
CA TYR A 26 -13.15 1.60 -8.68
C TYR A 26 -11.95 1.59 -7.73
N ILE A 27 -11.48 0.41 -7.30
CA ILE A 27 -10.29 0.28 -6.44
C ILE A 27 -9.08 0.93 -7.11
N ASN A 28 -8.84 0.63 -8.38
CA ASN A 28 -7.73 1.22 -9.13
C ASN A 28 -7.87 2.74 -9.27
N LEU A 29 -9.06 3.22 -9.65
CA LEU A 29 -9.32 4.65 -9.84
C LEU A 29 -9.10 5.42 -8.54
N ILE A 30 -9.70 4.96 -7.43
CA ILE A 30 -9.57 5.60 -6.13
C ILE A 30 -8.11 5.58 -5.66
N SER A 31 -7.40 4.46 -5.84
CA SER A 31 -5.98 4.36 -5.46
C SER A 31 -5.13 5.40 -6.19
N CYS A 32 -5.30 5.54 -7.51
CA CYS A 32 -4.60 6.55 -8.30
C CYS A 32 -4.96 7.97 -7.86
N ILE A 33 -6.26 8.26 -7.60
CA ILE A 33 -6.71 9.57 -7.13
C ILE A 33 -6.09 9.90 -5.77
N LEU A 34 -6.08 8.97 -4.81
CA LEU A 34 -5.52 9.21 -3.48
C LEU A 34 -4.01 9.45 -3.53
N ILE A 35 -3.28 8.65 -4.30
CA ILE A 35 -1.82 8.85 -4.49
C ILE A 35 -1.56 10.23 -5.11
N TRP A 36 -2.33 10.59 -6.13
CA TRP A 36 -2.23 11.90 -6.77
C TRP A 36 -2.59 13.06 -5.82
N LEU A 37 -3.61 12.88 -4.99
CA LEU A 37 -4.03 13.87 -4.00
C LEU A 37 -2.94 14.06 -2.93
N SER A 38 -2.29 13.00 -2.44
CA SER A 38 -1.12 13.17 -1.56
C SER A 38 0.03 13.90 -2.24
N GLY A 39 0.28 13.61 -3.51
CA GLY A 39 1.31 14.29 -4.30
C GLY A 39 1.03 15.79 -4.41
N SER A 40 -0.23 16.15 -4.68
CA SER A 40 -0.68 17.53 -4.80
C SER A 40 -0.54 18.30 -3.48
N ILE A 41 -0.98 17.71 -2.36
CA ILE A 41 -0.82 18.31 -1.02
C ILE A 41 0.67 18.50 -0.69
N PHE A 42 1.52 17.57 -1.11
CA PHE A 42 2.96 17.66 -0.88
C PHE A 42 3.62 18.79 -1.70
N ILE A 43 3.27 18.95 -2.97
CA ILE A 43 3.76 20.06 -3.81
C ILE A 43 3.38 21.41 -3.19
N ILE A 44 2.17 21.55 -2.64
CA ILE A 44 1.73 22.77 -1.94
C ILE A 44 2.61 23.07 -0.72
N LYS A 45 3.09 22.04 0.00
CA LYS A 45 4.03 22.24 1.12
C LYS A 45 5.39 22.74 0.65
N LEU A 46 5.92 22.17 -0.44
CA LEU A 46 7.27 22.45 -0.95
C LEU A 46 7.43 23.84 -1.58
N PHE A 47 6.45 24.29 -2.36
CA PHE A 47 6.61 25.47 -3.22
C PHE A 47 5.84 26.68 -2.69
N GLU A 48 6.51 27.83 -2.54
CA GLU A 48 5.86 29.10 -2.13
C GLU A 48 4.73 29.52 -3.07
N LYS A 49 4.86 29.23 -4.36
CA LYS A 49 3.85 29.47 -5.38
C LYS A 49 3.58 28.18 -6.18
N PRO A 50 2.78 27.24 -5.63
CA PRO A 50 2.67 25.88 -6.18
C PRO A 50 1.86 25.80 -7.48
N ALA A 51 1.34 26.93 -8.01
CA ALA A 51 0.36 26.91 -9.08
C ALA A 51 0.87 26.25 -10.36
N VAL A 52 2.12 26.51 -10.74
CA VAL A 52 2.70 25.97 -11.99
C VAL A 52 3.04 24.49 -11.82
N GLU A 53 3.63 24.10 -10.68
CA GLU A 53 4.00 22.72 -10.37
C GLU A 53 2.76 21.84 -10.17
N LEU A 54 1.70 22.40 -9.57
CA LEU A 54 0.41 21.74 -9.42
C LEU A 54 -0.27 21.56 -10.78
N ILE A 55 -0.23 22.56 -11.68
CA ILE A 55 -0.76 22.45 -13.05
C ILE A 55 0.04 21.40 -13.85
N LEU A 56 1.37 21.40 -13.74
CA LEU A 56 2.21 20.39 -14.38
C LEU A 56 1.85 18.99 -13.86
N TYR A 57 1.77 18.81 -12.55
CA TYR A 57 1.46 17.53 -11.94
C TYR A 57 0.04 17.05 -12.24
N THR A 58 -0.94 17.97 -12.27
CA THR A 58 -2.34 17.66 -12.56
C THR A 58 -2.61 17.30 -14.01
N VAL A 59 -1.81 17.81 -14.95
CA VAL A 59 -1.96 17.52 -16.39
C VAL A 59 -1.06 16.36 -16.83
N ILE A 60 0.20 16.33 -16.40
CA ILE A 60 1.20 15.36 -16.88
C ILE A 60 0.95 13.97 -16.29
N PHE A 61 0.60 13.87 -15.01
CA PHE A 61 0.42 12.55 -14.36
C PHE A 61 -0.73 11.73 -15.00
N PRO A 62 -1.94 12.28 -15.21
CA PRO A 62 -2.99 11.58 -15.95
C PRO A 62 -2.61 11.32 -17.41
N ALA A 63 -1.94 12.27 -18.07
CA ALA A 63 -1.52 12.12 -19.46
C ALA A 63 -0.54 10.96 -19.64
N ILE A 64 0.43 10.77 -18.73
CA ILE A 64 1.38 9.65 -18.76
C ILE A 64 0.65 8.31 -18.54
N ILE A 65 -0.29 8.24 -17.60
CA ILE A 65 -1.09 7.04 -17.37
C ILE A 65 -1.89 6.66 -18.63
N ILE A 66 -2.56 7.65 -19.25
CA ILE A 66 -3.31 7.46 -20.50
C ILE A 66 -2.37 7.04 -21.64
N LEU A 67 -1.16 7.60 -21.72
CA LEU A 67 -0.18 7.27 -22.75
C LEU A 67 0.31 5.82 -22.59
N ILE A 68 0.60 5.39 -21.36
CA ILE A 68 0.98 3.99 -21.05
C ILE A 68 -0.17 3.04 -21.39
N GLU A 69 -1.41 3.42 -21.09
CA GLU A 69 -2.58 2.61 -21.44
C GLU A 69 -2.78 2.48 -22.96
N ARG A 70 -2.36 3.49 -23.73
CA ARG A 70 -2.56 3.57 -25.19
C ARG A 70 -1.40 3.01 -26.03
N THR A 71 -0.17 3.00 -25.50
CA THR A 71 1.06 2.60 -26.23
C THR A 71 1.07 1.15 -26.72
N GLU A 72 0.29 0.25 -26.12
CA GLU A 72 0.19 -1.15 -26.54
C GLU A 72 -0.54 -1.34 -27.88
N LYS A 73 -1.37 -0.39 -28.32
CA LYS A 73 -2.04 -0.51 -29.63
C LYS A 73 -1.09 -0.40 -30.83
N HIS A 74 0.09 0.19 -30.65
CA HIS A 74 0.97 0.53 -31.78
C HIS A 74 2.39 -0.07 -31.69
N TYR A 75 2.89 -0.44 -30.51
CA TYR A 75 4.24 -1.00 -30.38
C TYR A 75 4.22 -2.45 -29.87
N LYS A 76 4.55 -3.37 -30.78
CA LYS A 76 4.73 -4.82 -30.53
C LYS A 76 6.05 -5.15 -29.81
N VAL A 77 6.53 -4.29 -28.92
CA VAL A 77 7.74 -4.57 -28.14
C VAL A 77 7.34 -5.48 -26.98
N ARG A 78 7.63 -6.78 -27.10
CA ARG A 78 7.49 -7.74 -26.00
C ARG A 78 8.56 -7.46 -24.94
N LEU A 79 8.31 -6.47 -24.07
CA LEU A 79 9.09 -6.38 -22.83
C LEU A 79 8.76 -7.60 -21.97
N THR A 80 9.74 -8.46 -21.73
CA THR A 80 9.57 -9.62 -20.85
C THR A 80 9.73 -9.19 -19.39
N LYS A 81 9.11 -9.91 -18.45
CA LYS A 81 9.30 -9.67 -17.00
C LYS A 81 10.80 -9.67 -16.63
N ASN A 82 11.60 -10.49 -17.30
CA ASN A 82 13.05 -10.58 -17.09
C ASN A 82 13.78 -9.30 -17.53
N ALA A 83 13.39 -8.67 -18.64
CA ALA A 83 13.98 -7.41 -19.09
C ALA A 83 13.63 -6.26 -18.14
N LEU A 84 12.40 -6.19 -17.65
CA LEU A 84 11.98 -5.17 -16.68
C LEU A 84 12.69 -5.36 -15.32
N PHE A 85 12.88 -6.61 -14.89
CA PHE A 85 13.66 -6.94 -13.71
C PHE A 85 15.13 -6.50 -13.83
N LEU A 86 15.75 -6.74 -14.99
CA LEU A 86 17.12 -6.30 -15.27
C LEU A 86 17.25 -4.76 -15.19
N ILE A 87 16.27 -4.02 -15.72
CA ILE A 87 16.25 -2.54 -15.64
C ILE A 87 16.19 -2.09 -14.19
N VAL A 88 15.36 -2.72 -13.35
CA VAL A 88 15.29 -2.39 -11.92
C VAL A 88 16.58 -2.76 -11.19
N LEU A 89 17.26 -3.84 -11.59
CA LEU A 89 18.54 -4.22 -11.02
C LEU A 89 19.67 -3.25 -11.39
N ILE A 90 19.65 -2.71 -12.62
CA ILE A 90 20.54 -1.63 -13.05
C ILE A 90 20.24 -0.33 -12.28
N ALA A 91 18.96 0.02 -12.11
CA ALA A 91 18.56 1.17 -11.31
C ALA A 91 18.96 1.02 -9.82
N ALA A 92 18.89 -0.20 -9.28
CA ALA A 92 19.37 -0.53 -7.94
C ALA A 92 20.89 -0.29 -7.81
N ALA A 93 21.67 -0.75 -8.80
CA ALA A 93 23.10 -0.53 -8.83
C ALA A 93 23.44 0.97 -8.89
N ALA A 94 22.73 1.75 -9.71
CA ALA A 94 22.88 3.21 -9.77
C ALA A 94 22.54 3.88 -8.42
N ALA A 95 21.46 3.45 -7.76
CA ALA A 95 21.07 3.97 -6.46
C ALA A 95 22.11 3.66 -5.36
N ILE A 96 22.73 2.46 -5.39
CA ILE A 96 23.83 2.10 -4.48
C ILE A 96 25.05 3.00 -4.69
N VAL A 97 25.36 3.37 -5.95
CA VAL A 97 26.44 4.33 -6.26
C VAL A 97 26.11 5.72 -5.70
N LEU A 98 24.87 6.21 -5.88
CA LEU A 98 24.44 7.51 -5.34
C LEU A 98 24.46 7.54 -3.80
N TYR A 99 24.13 6.42 -3.14
CA TYR A 99 24.29 6.25 -1.70
C TYR A 99 25.77 6.35 -1.27
N ARG A 100 26.67 5.64 -1.95
CA ARG A 100 28.12 5.71 -1.69
C ARG A 100 28.69 7.12 -1.82
N LEU A 101 28.04 7.97 -2.62
CA LEU A 101 28.40 9.37 -2.83
C LEU A 101 27.71 10.34 -1.85
N ASN A 102 27.00 9.82 -0.83
CA ASN A 102 26.25 10.59 0.18
C ASN A 102 25.16 11.52 -0.36
N TYR A 103 24.61 11.21 -1.54
CA TYR A 103 23.50 12.01 -2.12
C TYR A 103 22.11 11.53 -1.66
N ILE A 104 21.98 10.29 -1.18
CA ILE A 104 20.70 9.66 -0.81
C ILE A 104 20.95 8.67 0.33
N ASP A 105 20.04 8.52 1.30
CA ASP A 105 20.16 7.50 2.37
C ASP A 105 19.68 6.10 1.97
N TYR A 106 20.22 5.09 2.67
CA TYR A 106 19.97 3.68 2.43
C TYR A 106 18.51 3.22 2.61
N PRO A 107 17.78 3.59 3.70
CA PRO A 107 16.48 2.99 3.97
C PRO A 107 15.43 3.24 2.89
N PRO A 108 15.19 4.49 2.40
CA PRO A 108 14.20 4.73 1.34
C PRO A 108 14.51 3.97 0.04
N ILE A 109 15.79 3.88 -0.35
CA ILE A 109 16.21 3.12 -1.54
C ILE A 109 15.93 1.63 -1.36
N ALA A 110 16.32 1.06 -0.22
CA ALA A 110 16.07 -0.35 0.09
C ALA A 110 14.56 -0.65 0.06
N GLY A 111 13.75 0.25 0.64
CA GLY A 111 12.29 0.20 0.55
C GLY A 111 11.78 0.17 -0.89
N PHE A 112 12.24 1.10 -1.73
CA PHE A 112 11.84 1.17 -3.14
C PHE A 112 12.21 -0.10 -3.92
N LEU A 113 13.40 -0.65 -3.69
CA LEU A 113 13.84 -1.88 -4.32
C LEU A 113 12.99 -3.09 -3.89
N ILE A 114 12.71 -3.22 -2.60
CA ILE A 114 11.83 -4.27 -2.08
C ILE A 114 10.42 -4.13 -2.69
N LEU A 115 9.90 -2.90 -2.79
CA LEU A 115 8.59 -2.66 -3.38
C LEU A 115 8.56 -3.06 -4.86
N CYS A 116 9.60 -2.71 -5.63
CA CYS A 116 9.75 -3.17 -7.00
C CYS A 116 9.73 -4.70 -7.07
N LEU A 117 10.48 -5.39 -6.21
CA LEU A 117 10.49 -6.86 -6.15
C LEU A 117 9.10 -7.44 -5.86
N ILE A 118 8.35 -6.86 -4.92
CA ILE A 118 6.97 -7.27 -4.62
C ILE A 118 6.08 -7.09 -5.86
N ILE A 119 6.17 -5.94 -6.53
CA ILE A 119 5.43 -5.63 -7.75
C ILE A 119 5.73 -6.66 -8.84
N PHE A 120 6.99 -6.99 -9.09
CA PHE A 120 7.36 -7.99 -10.10
C PHE A 120 6.80 -9.37 -9.80
N TYR A 121 6.91 -9.75 -8.53
CA TYR A 121 6.53 -11.09 -8.09
C TYR A 121 5.01 -11.27 -8.03
N HIS A 122 4.26 -10.20 -7.71
CA HIS A 122 2.82 -10.27 -7.55
C HIS A 122 2.02 -9.81 -8.77
N ALA A 123 2.54 -8.90 -9.59
CA ALA A 123 1.79 -8.38 -10.73
C ALA A 123 1.43 -9.50 -11.72
N GLN A 124 0.16 -9.53 -12.10
CA GLN A 124 -0.39 -10.53 -13.01
C GLN A 124 0.34 -10.48 -14.37
N ASN A 125 0.49 -9.26 -14.92
CA ASN A 125 1.07 -9.01 -16.23
C ASN A 125 2.10 -7.86 -16.19
N VAL A 126 2.98 -7.81 -17.19
CA VAL A 126 4.02 -6.76 -17.34
C VAL A 126 3.39 -5.36 -17.36
N LYS A 127 2.21 -5.23 -17.99
CA LYS A 127 1.43 -3.99 -18.01
C LYS A 127 1.11 -3.49 -16.61
N MET A 128 0.67 -4.38 -15.72
CA MET A 128 0.34 -4.00 -14.33
C MET A 128 1.59 -3.60 -13.56
N SER A 129 2.71 -4.31 -13.75
CA SER A 129 3.99 -3.90 -13.17
C SER A 129 4.38 -2.49 -13.63
N LEU A 130 4.23 -2.17 -14.91
CA LEU A 130 4.54 -0.85 -15.46
C LEU A 130 3.63 0.26 -14.90
N ILE A 131 2.32 0.00 -14.78
CA ILE A 131 1.38 0.96 -14.20
C ILE A 131 1.76 1.24 -12.74
N GLN A 132 1.95 0.18 -11.93
CA GLN A 132 2.32 0.32 -10.52
C GLN A 132 3.66 1.05 -10.34
N LEU A 133 4.68 0.70 -11.14
CA LEU A 133 5.98 1.37 -11.11
C LEU A 133 5.86 2.85 -11.50
N THR A 134 5.09 3.16 -12.54
CA THR A 134 4.89 4.56 -12.97
C THR A 134 4.20 5.36 -11.88
N VAL A 135 3.14 4.82 -11.28
CA VAL A 135 2.41 5.49 -10.19
C VAL A 135 3.33 5.79 -9.01
N ILE A 136 4.24 4.88 -8.65
CA ILE A 136 5.22 5.12 -7.57
C ILE A 136 6.28 6.14 -7.99
N ILE A 137 6.90 5.97 -9.16
CA ILE A 137 8.00 6.83 -9.63
C ILE A 137 7.54 8.27 -9.78
N PHE A 138 6.29 8.48 -10.18
CA PHE A 138 5.72 9.82 -10.28
C PHE A 138 5.00 10.27 -9.00
N SER A 139 5.04 9.50 -7.92
CA SER A 139 4.51 9.95 -6.63
C SER A 139 5.47 10.96 -5.99
N PRO A 140 5.06 12.22 -5.76
CA PRO A 140 5.88 13.23 -5.10
C PRO A 140 6.32 12.83 -3.70
N VAL A 141 5.54 11.95 -3.07
CA VAL A 141 5.78 11.42 -1.73
C VAL A 141 6.95 10.42 -1.69
N LEU A 142 7.30 9.78 -2.81
CA LEU A 142 8.54 9.00 -2.88
C LEU A 142 9.76 9.94 -2.80
N TYR A 143 9.71 11.05 -3.53
CA TYR A 143 10.79 12.04 -3.50
C TYR A 143 10.90 12.73 -2.15
N SER A 144 9.78 12.94 -1.46
CA SER A 144 9.79 13.49 -0.10
C SER A 144 10.63 12.63 0.84
N GLU A 145 10.49 11.30 0.76
CA GLU A 145 11.22 10.34 1.57
C GLU A 145 12.69 10.21 1.18
N LEU A 146 12.98 10.30 -0.12
CA LEU A 146 14.36 10.34 -0.60
C LEU A 146 15.12 11.59 -0.11
N ILE A 147 14.40 12.68 0.21
CA ILE A 147 14.97 13.94 0.72
C ILE A 147 14.93 14.00 2.26
N SER A 148 13.87 13.49 2.90
CA SER A 148 13.64 13.59 4.34
C SER A 148 14.35 12.51 5.16
N PHE A 149 14.80 11.43 4.51
CA PHE A 149 15.56 10.33 5.11
C PHE A 149 14.86 9.63 6.29
N SER A 150 13.53 9.67 6.37
CA SER A 150 12.79 9.21 7.55
C SER A 150 12.74 7.68 7.71
N GLY A 151 12.94 6.92 6.62
CA GLY A 151 12.84 5.46 6.61
C GLY A 151 11.41 4.90 6.71
N LEU A 152 10.39 5.77 6.83
CA LEU A 152 8.98 5.38 6.95
C LEU A 152 8.49 4.61 5.73
N PHE A 153 8.94 4.99 4.54
CA PHE A 153 8.58 4.27 3.31
C PHE A 153 9.14 2.85 3.29
N ALA A 154 10.38 2.66 3.72
CA ALA A 154 11.00 1.34 3.77
C ALA A 154 10.23 0.41 4.71
N LEU A 155 9.79 0.96 5.83
CA LEU A 155 9.04 0.24 6.82
C LEU A 155 7.62 -0.12 6.36
N SER A 156 6.93 0.78 5.68
CA SER A 156 5.60 0.49 5.13
C SER A 156 5.67 -0.57 4.04
N VAL A 157 6.73 -0.57 3.24
CA VAL A 157 7.03 -1.66 2.29
C VAL A 157 7.32 -2.97 3.01
N LEU A 158 8.08 -2.96 4.11
CA LEU A 158 8.34 -4.16 4.92
C LEU A 158 7.06 -4.70 5.56
N THR A 159 6.16 -3.81 5.98
CA THR A 159 4.82 -4.15 6.49
C THR A 159 3.97 -4.80 5.40
N ALA A 160 3.99 -4.26 4.17
CA ALA A 160 3.34 -4.89 3.03
C ALA A 160 3.96 -6.27 2.74
N LEU A 161 5.29 -6.38 2.75
CA LEU A 161 5.99 -7.65 2.53
C LEU A 161 5.58 -8.71 3.56
N SER A 162 5.47 -8.35 4.84
CA SER A 162 5.05 -9.30 5.88
C SER A 162 3.64 -9.84 5.59
N ILE A 163 2.73 -8.98 5.11
CA ILE A 163 1.36 -9.36 4.72
C ILE A 163 1.34 -10.27 3.49
N PHE A 164 2.22 -10.04 2.51
CA PHE A 164 2.38 -10.93 1.36
C PHE A 164 2.92 -12.31 1.75
N ILE A 165 3.89 -12.33 2.65
CA ILE A 165 4.49 -13.56 3.19
C ILE A 165 3.43 -14.35 3.98
N SER A 166 2.64 -13.67 4.80
CA SER A 166 1.59 -14.29 5.62
C SER A 166 0.47 -14.88 4.76
N ASP A 167 0.05 -14.22 3.69
CA ASP A 167 -1.01 -14.72 2.79
C ASP A 167 -0.66 -16.08 2.17
N ARG A 168 0.64 -16.36 2.01
CA ARG A 168 1.12 -17.66 1.51
C ARG A 168 1.31 -18.69 2.60
N PHE A 169 1.84 -18.30 3.76
CA PHE A 169 2.24 -19.24 4.80
C PHE A 169 1.14 -19.56 5.82
N LEU A 170 0.12 -18.71 5.95
CA LEU A 170 -1.00 -18.94 6.87
C LEU A 170 -2.13 -19.80 6.28
N GLN A 171 -2.02 -20.23 5.02
CA GLN A 171 -3.04 -21.06 4.36
C GLN A 171 -3.14 -22.49 4.94
N SER A 172 -2.07 -23.03 5.53
CA SER A 172 -2.12 -24.34 6.17
C SER A 172 -2.94 -24.28 7.47
N ILE A 173 -3.74 -25.30 7.79
CA ILE A 173 -4.53 -25.36 9.03
C ILE A 173 -3.64 -25.62 10.27
N LYS A 174 -2.42 -26.14 10.07
CA LYS A 174 -1.52 -26.58 11.13
C LYS A 174 -0.73 -25.42 11.76
N PHE A 175 -0.36 -25.59 13.02
CA PHE A 175 0.59 -24.72 13.73
C PHE A 175 2.02 -25.12 13.37
N ASP A 176 2.47 -24.72 12.17
CA ASP A 176 3.82 -25.00 11.70
C ASP A 176 4.80 -23.90 12.15
N TRP A 177 6.11 -24.15 12.09
CA TRP A 177 7.13 -23.13 12.40
C TRP A 177 6.97 -21.83 11.58
N LYS A 178 6.43 -21.94 10.36
CA LYS A 178 6.13 -20.80 9.47
C LYS A 178 5.09 -19.85 10.09
N PHE A 179 4.11 -20.38 10.83
CA PHE A 179 3.10 -19.59 11.53
C PHE A 179 3.75 -18.68 12.57
N PHE A 180 4.64 -19.23 13.40
CA PHE A 180 5.36 -18.49 14.42
C PHE A 180 6.39 -17.52 13.82
N LEU A 181 7.05 -17.89 12.71
CA LEU A 181 7.94 -16.99 11.98
C LEU A 181 7.20 -15.74 11.47
N VAL A 182 6.01 -15.92 10.89
CA VAL A 182 5.19 -14.81 10.41
C VAL A 182 4.71 -13.94 11.56
N ALA A 183 4.28 -14.54 12.67
CA ALA A 183 3.89 -13.80 13.88
C ALA A 183 5.06 -13.01 14.47
N PHE A 184 6.27 -13.58 14.45
CA PHE A 184 7.49 -12.89 14.83
C PHE A 184 7.77 -11.68 13.94
N LEU A 185 7.69 -11.84 12.61
CA LEU A 185 7.86 -10.73 11.66
C LEU A 185 6.87 -9.60 11.95
N PHE A 186 5.59 -9.92 12.16
CA PHE A 186 4.56 -8.93 12.51
C PHE A 186 4.84 -8.22 13.84
N GLY A 187 5.35 -8.94 14.85
CA GLY A 187 5.71 -8.35 16.14
C GLY A 187 6.89 -7.37 16.03
N VAL A 188 7.92 -7.74 15.27
CA VAL A 188 9.10 -6.90 15.04
C VAL A 188 8.72 -5.65 14.25
N THR A 189 7.99 -5.76 13.16
CA THR A 189 7.53 -4.60 12.38
C THR A 189 6.58 -3.71 13.19
N LEU A 190 5.67 -4.29 13.98
CA LEU A 190 4.78 -3.51 14.85
C LEU A 190 5.57 -2.69 15.89
N SER A 191 6.71 -3.21 16.37
CA SER A 191 7.56 -2.53 17.35
C SER A 191 8.20 -1.23 16.84
N THR A 192 8.32 -1.10 15.52
CA THR A 192 8.91 0.10 14.89
C THR A 192 7.88 1.23 14.79
N HIS A 193 6.64 0.94 14.37
CA HIS A 193 5.57 1.93 14.23
C HIS A 193 4.19 1.35 14.56
N LEU A 194 3.58 1.87 15.62
CA LEU A 194 2.28 1.40 16.13
C LEU A 194 1.13 1.59 15.12
N ILE A 195 1.23 2.56 14.21
CA ILE A 195 0.21 2.79 13.18
C ILE A 195 0.07 1.61 12.21
N THR A 196 1.14 0.83 12.01
CA THR A 196 1.08 -0.41 11.22
C THR A 196 0.13 -1.44 11.83
N GLY A 197 -0.16 -1.33 13.13
CA GLY A 197 -1.17 -2.13 13.82
C GLY A 197 -2.56 -2.02 13.20
N CYS A 198 -2.93 -0.87 12.64
CA CYS A 198 -4.22 -0.73 11.93
C CYS A 198 -4.26 -1.62 10.69
N VAL A 199 -3.19 -1.62 9.90
CA VAL A 199 -3.04 -2.47 8.71
C VAL A 199 -3.07 -3.94 9.09
N TYR A 200 -2.32 -4.32 10.14
CA TYR A 200 -2.32 -5.69 10.64
C TYR A 200 -3.68 -6.12 11.16
N LEU A 201 -4.43 -5.25 11.80
CA LEU A 201 -5.77 -5.56 12.28
C LEU A 201 -6.72 -5.89 11.11
N VAL A 202 -6.70 -5.10 10.02
CA VAL A 202 -7.47 -5.41 8.80
C VAL A 202 -7.10 -6.79 8.27
N TYR A 203 -5.81 -7.05 8.09
CA TYR A 203 -5.34 -8.32 7.52
C TYR A 203 -5.62 -9.52 8.43
N LEU A 204 -5.42 -9.40 9.73
CA LEU A 204 -5.63 -10.51 10.67
C LEU A 204 -7.10 -10.88 10.81
N LEU A 205 -8.00 -9.89 10.79
CA LEU A 205 -9.44 -10.16 10.73
C LEU A 205 -9.78 -10.89 9.43
N TYR A 206 -9.27 -10.43 8.29
CA TYR A 206 -9.47 -11.09 7.01
C TYR A 206 -8.96 -12.55 7.02
N ALA A 207 -7.74 -12.78 7.50
CA ALA A 207 -7.08 -14.08 7.47
C ALA A 207 -7.68 -15.08 8.46
N PHE A 208 -8.11 -14.62 9.64
CA PHE A 208 -8.56 -15.48 10.74
C PHE A 208 -10.07 -15.43 11.02
N ARG A 209 -10.89 -14.73 10.21
CA ARG A 209 -12.36 -14.66 10.39
C ARG A 209 -13.07 -16.01 10.50
N ASN A 210 -12.50 -17.06 9.90
CA ASN A 210 -13.08 -18.41 9.94
C ASN A 210 -12.49 -19.28 11.07
N ASN A 211 -11.41 -18.84 11.73
CA ASN A 211 -10.66 -19.60 12.74
C ASN A 211 -10.14 -18.69 13.86
N PHE A 212 -11.05 -18.16 14.69
CA PHE A 212 -10.72 -17.20 15.75
C PHE A 212 -9.69 -17.71 16.77
N SER A 213 -9.74 -18.99 17.13
CA SER A 213 -8.80 -19.58 18.09
C SER A 213 -7.36 -19.45 17.59
N ARG A 214 -7.13 -19.72 16.30
CA ARG A 214 -5.82 -19.59 15.66
C ARG A 214 -5.38 -18.13 15.57
N GLY A 215 -6.31 -17.24 15.20
CA GLY A 215 -6.04 -15.79 15.17
C GLY A 215 -5.66 -15.25 16.55
N PHE A 216 -6.34 -15.69 17.60
CA PHE A 216 -6.05 -15.30 18.98
C PHE A 216 -4.63 -15.70 19.40
N ILE A 217 -4.21 -16.95 19.12
CA ILE A 217 -2.85 -17.42 19.39
C ILE A 217 -1.82 -16.63 18.58
N PHE A 218 -2.12 -16.32 17.31
CA PHE A 218 -1.25 -15.51 16.46
C PHE A 218 -1.02 -14.11 17.06
N ILE A 219 -2.11 -13.43 17.43
CA ILE A 219 -2.09 -12.09 18.02
C ILE A 219 -1.34 -12.10 19.35
N LEU A 220 -1.60 -13.09 20.21
CA LEU A 220 -0.93 -13.21 21.50
C LEU A 220 0.58 -13.37 21.33
N PHE A 221 1.02 -14.25 20.41
CA PHE A 221 2.44 -14.43 20.14
C PHE A 221 3.08 -13.17 19.55
N MET A 222 2.42 -12.53 18.58
CA MET A 222 2.86 -11.26 18.00
C MET A 222 3.03 -10.17 19.08
N LEU A 223 2.08 -10.04 20.01
CA LEU A 223 2.14 -9.05 21.08
C LEU A 223 3.27 -9.33 22.08
N VAL A 224 3.55 -10.61 22.37
CA VAL A 224 4.71 -10.99 23.20
C VAL A 224 6.01 -10.56 22.52
N ILE A 225 6.17 -10.79 21.21
CA ILE A 225 7.35 -10.35 20.46
C ILE A 225 7.44 -8.82 20.45
N TYR A 226 6.34 -8.11 20.19
CA TYR A 226 6.29 -6.66 20.27
C TYR A 226 6.77 -6.16 21.65
N ALA A 227 6.25 -6.72 22.74
CA ALA A 227 6.62 -6.34 24.10
C ALA A 227 8.10 -6.63 24.39
N ALA A 228 8.62 -7.78 23.95
CA ALA A 228 10.03 -8.14 24.11
C ALA A 228 10.96 -7.19 23.35
N VAL A 229 10.66 -6.89 22.08
CA VAL A 229 11.49 -5.99 21.26
C VAL A 229 11.46 -4.57 21.81
N THR A 230 10.28 -4.06 22.18
CA THR A 230 10.15 -2.72 22.77
C THR A 230 10.85 -2.61 24.12
N PHE A 231 10.76 -3.63 24.97
CA PHE A 231 11.52 -3.68 26.23
C PHE A 231 13.03 -3.63 25.96
N LEU A 232 13.55 -4.50 25.08
CA LEU A 232 14.97 -4.54 24.75
C LEU A 232 15.46 -3.22 24.10
N ALA A 233 14.63 -2.56 23.31
CA ALA A 233 14.93 -1.27 22.71
C ALA A 233 14.98 -0.14 23.77
N ASN A 234 14.03 -0.13 24.72
CA ASN A 234 13.98 0.86 25.79
C ASN A 234 15.17 0.73 26.75
N GLU A 235 15.63 -0.49 27.02
CA GLU A 235 16.84 -0.76 27.81
C GLU A 235 18.14 -0.50 27.02
N GLY A 236 18.05 -0.08 25.76
CA GLY A 236 19.21 0.26 24.93
C GLY A 236 19.99 -0.94 24.38
N TYR A 237 19.50 -2.16 24.57
CA TYR A 237 20.12 -3.37 24.00
C TYR A 237 19.95 -3.46 22.48
N ILE A 238 18.95 -2.80 21.92
CA ILE A 238 18.67 -2.80 20.48
C ILE A 238 18.42 -1.36 20.01
N ALA A 239 19.13 -0.94 18.96
CA ALA A 239 18.90 0.34 18.29
C ALA A 239 17.65 0.27 17.38
N VAL A 240 16.47 0.20 17.97
CA VAL A 240 15.20 0.43 17.27
C VAL A 240 14.70 1.81 17.64
N GLN A 241 14.52 2.70 16.65
CA GLN A 241 13.73 3.90 16.85
C GLN A 241 12.28 3.47 17.06
N VAL A 242 11.88 3.32 18.32
CA VAL A 242 10.48 3.16 18.69
C VAL A 242 9.82 4.50 18.38
N SER A 243 9.16 4.59 17.23
CA SER A 243 8.39 5.78 16.89
C SER A 243 7.18 5.83 17.81
N HIS A 244 7.32 6.64 18.86
CA HIS A 244 6.26 6.87 19.81
C HIS A 244 5.09 7.56 19.14
N ALA A 245 3.89 7.33 19.69
CA ALA A 245 2.57 7.68 19.22
C ALA A 245 2.28 9.18 18.97
N HIS A 246 3.28 10.02 18.68
CA HIS A 246 3.14 11.45 18.45
C HIS A 246 2.09 11.77 17.38
N LEU A 247 2.05 10.99 16.30
CA LEU A 247 1.04 11.12 15.24
C LEU A 247 -0.38 10.81 15.70
N LEU A 248 -0.55 9.76 16.51
CA LEU A 248 -1.84 9.44 17.11
C LEU A 248 -2.20 10.48 18.19
N GLY A 249 -1.23 11.07 18.88
CA GLY A 249 -1.44 12.08 19.92
C GLY A 249 -2.21 13.31 19.41
N LEU A 250 -2.01 13.70 18.16
CA LEU A 250 -2.66 14.85 17.51
C LEU A 250 -4.13 14.60 17.14
N ILE A 251 -4.56 13.34 17.10
CA ILE A 251 -5.89 12.96 16.66
C ILE A 251 -6.84 12.92 17.87
N PRO A 252 -8.03 13.54 17.81
CA PRO A 252 -9.02 13.44 18.88
C PRO A 252 -9.39 12.00 19.20
N VAL A 253 -9.67 11.72 20.48
CA VAL A 253 -9.98 10.36 20.96
C VAL A 253 -11.17 9.75 20.22
N TRP A 254 -12.22 10.54 19.94
CA TRP A 254 -13.40 10.06 19.22
C TRP A 254 -13.08 9.61 17.78
N VAL A 255 -12.14 10.29 17.10
CA VAL A 255 -11.67 9.89 15.75
C VAL A 255 -10.94 8.56 15.84
N LYS A 256 -10.12 8.35 16.87
CA LYS A 256 -9.42 7.06 17.09
C LYS A 256 -10.41 5.91 17.28
N ILE A 257 -11.46 6.13 18.07
CA ILE A 257 -12.52 5.13 18.29
C ILE A 257 -13.22 4.82 16.97
N LEU A 258 -13.62 5.85 16.22
CA LEU A 258 -14.27 5.68 14.92
C LEU A 258 -13.38 4.92 13.93
N LEU A 259 -12.09 5.25 13.88
CA LEU A 259 -11.10 4.59 13.04
C LEU A 259 -10.95 3.11 13.41
N LEU A 260 -10.93 2.80 14.71
CA LEU A 260 -10.85 1.43 15.19
C LEU A 260 -12.09 0.63 14.78
N ILE A 261 -13.30 1.18 14.98
CA ILE A 261 -14.56 0.56 14.53
C ILE A 261 -14.53 0.31 13.02
N LEU A 262 -14.11 1.31 12.24
CA LEU A 262 -14.01 1.20 10.78
C LEU A 262 -13.02 0.12 10.35
N THR A 263 -11.85 0.06 11.01
CA THR A 263 -10.81 -0.95 10.75
C THR A 263 -11.33 -2.36 11.03
N PHE A 264 -12.05 -2.54 12.14
CA PHE A 264 -12.69 -3.82 12.48
C PHE A 264 -13.74 -4.23 11.44
N TYR A 265 -14.64 -3.31 11.09
CA TYR A 265 -15.71 -3.56 10.13
C TYR A 265 -15.16 -3.95 8.76
N ILE A 266 -14.19 -3.19 8.25
CA ILE A 266 -13.55 -3.43 6.96
C ILE A 266 -12.80 -4.77 6.95
N GLY A 267 -11.98 -5.03 7.99
CA GLY A 267 -11.20 -6.27 8.07
C GLY A 267 -12.08 -7.52 8.09
N TRP A 268 -13.28 -7.42 8.65
CA TRP A 268 -14.25 -8.53 8.68
C TRP A 268 -14.89 -8.80 7.31
N ILE A 269 -15.27 -7.74 6.60
CA ILE A 269 -16.05 -7.83 5.35
C ILE A 269 -15.18 -8.01 4.12
N ALA A 270 -13.89 -7.63 4.17
CA ALA A 270 -12.96 -7.76 3.06
C ALA A 270 -13.07 -9.13 2.39
N ALA A 271 -13.47 -9.15 1.12
CA ALA A 271 -13.75 -10.38 0.40
C ALA A 271 -12.45 -11.05 -0.08
N ASP A 272 -11.47 -10.25 -0.48
CA ASP A 272 -10.23 -10.71 -1.08
C ASP A 272 -9.00 -9.90 -0.63
N PHE A 273 -7.82 -10.42 -0.94
CA PHE A 273 -6.55 -9.80 -0.56
C PHE A 273 -6.34 -8.42 -1.20
N GLN A 274 -6.93 -8.14 -2.37
CA GLN A 274 -6.87 -6.80 -2.97
C GLN A 274 -7.60 -5.76 -2.11
N GLU A 275 -8.80 -6.09 -1.64
CA GLU A 275 -9.57 -5.23 -0.74
C GLU A 275 -8.84 -4.96 0.58
N VAL A 276 -8.10 -5.94 1.13
CA VAL A 276 -7.28 -5.73 2.33
C VAL A 276 -6.20 -4.69 2.10
N LEU A 277 -5.44 -4.79 0.99
CA LEU A 277 -4.41 -3.81 0.65
C LEU A 277 -5.02 -2.42 0.39
N PHE A 278 -6.08 -2.37 -0.42
CA PHE A 278 -6.77 -1.13 -0.75
C PHE A 278 -7.29 -0.43 0.50
N SER A 279 -8.04 -1.15 1.32
CA SER A 279 -8.67 -0.59 2.51
C SER A 279 -7.66 -0.18 3.58
N SER A 280 -6.56 -0.92 3.74
CA SER A 280 -5.45 -0.52 4.59
C SER A 280 -4.85 0.83 4.15
N GLY A 281 -4.62 0.99 2.84
CA GLY A 281 -4.16 2.25 2.27
C GLY A 281 -5.16 3.40 2.49
N VAL A 282 -6.45 3.15 2.23
CA VAL A 282 -7.53 4.14 2.41
C VAL A 282 -7.67 4.57 3.88
N ILE A 283 -7.64 3.64 4.83
CA ILE A 283 -7.73 3.95 6.27
C ILE A 283 -6.58 4.88 6.67
N LEU A 284 -5.34 4.52 6.31
CA LEU A 284 -4.16 5.35 6.60
C LEU A 284 -4.27 6.75 5.97
N PHE A 285 -4.74 6.82 4.73
CA PHE A 285 -4.90 8.08 4.01
C PHE A 285 -6.02 8.96 4.58
N LEU A 286 -7.16 8.38 4.95
CA LEU A 286 -8.23 9.12 5.62
C LEU A 286 -7.76 9.66 6.98
N THR A 287 -6.98 8.86 7.70
CA THR A 287 -6.35 9.28 8.96
C THR A 287 -5.43 10.48 8.74
N PHE A 288 -4.64 10.47 7.66
CA PHE A 288 -3.82 11.62 7.25
C PHE A 288 -4.68 12.86 7.01
N ILE A 289 -5.74 12.78 6.20
CA ILE A 289 -6.62 13.92 5.90
C ILE A 289 -7.22 14.47 7.20
N VAL A 290 -7.77 13.61 8.05
CA VAL A 290 -8.39 14.05 9.31
C VAL A 290 -7.35 14.74 10.20
N SER A 291 -6.16 14.16 10.33
CA SER A 291 -5.06 14.76 11.10
C SER A 291 -4.65 16.13 10.55
N LEU A 292 -4.60 16.26 9.21
CA LEU A 292 -4.27 17.50 8.52
C LEU A 292 -5.34 18.57 8.75
N VAL A 293 -6.62 18.24 8.63
CA VAL A 293 -7.74 19.16 8.88
C VAL A 293 -7.76 19.65 10.32
N PHE A 294 -7.55 18.75 11.29
CA PHE A 294 -7.46 19.12 12.71
C PHE A 294 -6.26 20.01 13.00
N LYS A 295 -5.11 19.74 12.39
CA LYS A 295 -3.92 20.56 12.60
C LYS A 295 -4.09 21.97 12.05
N ILE A 296 -4.66 22.08 10.84
CA ILE A 296 -4.96 23.38 10.21
C ILE A 296 -6.00 24.16 11.02
N SER A 297 -7.01 23.50 11.61
CA SER A 297 -8.01 24.20 12.42
C SER A 297 -7.46 24.75 13.73
N GLN A 298 -6.41 24.13 14.30
CA GLN A 298 -5.80 24.56 15.55
C GLN A 298 -4.73 25.64 15.36
N ILE A 299 -3.86 25.50 14.36
CA ILE A 299 -2.63 26.31 14.23
C ILE A 299 -2.63 27.14 12.93
N GLY A 300 -3.62 26.95 12.05
CA GLY A 300 -3.65 27.54 10.71
C GLY A 300 -2.76 26.77 9.72
N TRP A 301 -2.64 27.28 8.50
CA TRP A 301 -1.80 26.66 7.47
C TRP A 301 -0.32 27.03 7.68
N SER A 302 0.41 26.21 8.44
CA SER A 302 1.87 26.31 8.59
C SER A 302 2.58 25.16 7.88
N ARG A 303 3.40 25.48 6.87
CA ARG A 303 4.06 24.49 5.99
C ARG A 303 5.01 23.55 6.73
N ASN A 304 5.68 24.06 7.76
CA ASN A 304 6.71 23.31 8.48
C ASN A 304 6.13 22.30 9.48
N GLU A 305 4.85 22.42 9.80
CA GLU A 305 4.23 21.59 10.82
C GLU A 305 3.37 20.46 10.26
N ILE A 306 3.07 20.43 8.96
CA ILE A 306 2.27 19.33 8.38
C ILE A 306 3.11 18.05 8.28
N ASP A 307 2.68 17.02 8.98
CA ASP A 307 3.29 15.68 9.01
C ASP A 307 2.69 14.78 7.91
N PHE A 308 3.53 14.31 6.99
CA PHE A 308 3.14 13.48 5.84
C PHE A 308 3.32 11.97 6.08
N SER A 309 3.76 11.57 7.27
CA SER A 309 4.10 10.18 7.59
C SER A 309 2.99 9.18 7.22
N LEU A 310 1.73 9.51 7.52
CA LEU A 310 0.59 8.63 7.23
C LEU A 310 0.32 8.49 5.73
N ALA A 311 0.50 9.58 4.95
CA ALA A 311 0.38 9.52 3.51
C ALA A 311 1.51 8.66 2.90
N ILE A 312 2.73 8.78 3.42
CA ILE A 312 3.89 7.99 3.00
C ILE A 312 3.65 6.48 3.26
N ILE A 313 3.15 6.14 4.44
CA ILE A 313 2.86 4.75 4.81
C ILE A 313 1.72 4.16 3.97
N ALA A 314 0.73 4.98 3.56
CA ALA A 314 -0.41 4.51 2.77
C ALA A 314 -0.04 4.09 1.33
N ILE A 315 0.98 4.70 0.72
CA ILE A 315 1.26 4.57 -0.72
C ILE A 315 1.57 3.14 -1.16
N PRO A 316 2.47 2.38 -0.51
CA PRO A 316 2.74 1.01 -0.93
C PRO A 316 1.48 0.15 -0.98
N PHE A 317 0.57 0.30 -0.01
CA PHE A 317 -0.68 -0.44 0.02
C PHE A 317 -1.62 -0.04 -1.13
N LEU A 318 -1.78 1.26 -1.38
CA LEU A 318 -2.60 1.76 -2.49
C LEU A 318 -2.05 1.29 -3.84
N VAL A 319 -0.74 1.34 -4.05
CA VAL A 319 -0.13 0.90 -5.30
C VAL A 319 -0.27 -0.61 -5.50
N LEU A 320 0.04 -1.39 -4.46
CA LEU A 320 -0.05 -2.85 -4.51
C LEU A 320 -1.50 -3.34 -4.66
N SER A 321 -2.48 -2.51 -4.32
CA SER A 321 -3.91 -2.80 -4.56
C SER A 321 -4.35 -2.63 -6.02
N ILE A 322 -3.55 -1.98 -6.87
CA ILE A 322 -3.87 -1.82 -8.30
C ILE A 322 -3.75 -3.18 -8.99
N LYS A 323 -4.83 -3.69 -9.59
CA LYS A 323 -4.85 -4.97 -10.32
C LYS A 323 -5.52 -4.86 -11.68
N GLU A 324 -5.28 -5.85 -12.54
CA GLU A 324 -5.93 -5.88 -13.85
C GLU A 324 -7.43 -6.10 -13.73
N TYR A 325 -8.18 -5.32 -14.49
CA TYR A 325 -9.61 -5.46 -14.68
C TYR A 325 -9.85 -5.66 -16.18
N LYS A 326 -10.52 -6.75 -16.56
CA LYS A 326 -10.72 -7.11 -17.97
C LYS A 326 -11.79 -6.23 -18.61
N VAL A 327 -11.37 -5.14 -19.25
CA VAL A 327 -12.24 -4.19 -19.97
C VAL A 327 -12.92 -4.83 -21.20
N ASP A 328 -12.27 -5.82 -21.82
CA ASP A 328 -12.62 -6.30 -23.16
C ASP A 328 -13.93 -7.10 -23.28
N ARG A 329 -14.50 -7.63 -22.17
CA ARG A 329 -15.71 -8.48 -22.26
C ARG A 329 -17.02 -7.69 -22.20
N PHE A 330 -17.02 -6.48 -21.64
CA PHE A 330 -18.25 -5.76 -21.29
C PHE A 330 -18.43 -4.43 -22.01
N LEU A 331 -17.38 -3.86 -22.61
CA LEU A 331 -17.49 -2.65 -23.45
C LEU A 331 -17.92 -2.93 -24.90
N GLY A 332 -18.52 -4.09 -25.19
CA GLY A 332 -19.10 -4.35 -26.50
C GLY A 332 -18.07 -4.28 -27.64
N LYS A 333 -16.94 -5.00 -27.51
CA LYS A 333 -16.29 -5.51 -28.73
C LYS A 333 -17.26 -6.49 -29.37
N VAL A 334 -18.17 -5.94 -30.18
CA VAL A 334 -18.78 -6.67 -31.28
C VAL A 334 -17.60 -7.25 -32.05
N LEU A 335 -17.52 -8.58 -32.05
CA LEU A 335 -16.62 -9.34 -32.89
C LEU A 335 -16.71 -8.76 -34.31
N ASN A 336 -15.61 -8.18 -34.78
CA ASN A 336 -15.34 -8.12 -36.21
C ASN A 336 -14.50 -9.34 -36.57
#